data_AF-A0AAV6Z586-F1
#
_entry.id   AF-A0AAV6Z586-F1
#
_cell.length_a   1.000
_cell.length_b   1.000
_cell.length_c   1.000
_cell.angle_alpha   90.00
_cell.angle_beta   90.00
_cell.angle_gamma   90.00
#
_symmetry.space_group_name_H-M   'P 1'
#
loop_
_entity.id
_entity.type
_entity.pdbx_description
1 polymer ?
#
loop_
_entity_poly.entity_id
_entity_poly.type
_entity_poly.pdbx_seq_one_letter_code
_entity_poly.pdbx_strand_id
1 'polypeptide(L)'
;MSCLPLGAELFYILLHYLQDQGERQHLLPPNETLPNRTQNGSEPNCTNNPSARTDEQALLSRILARTAQNIIDVSAVESQGMEQHECMDRARQYSTKLAKLSGNLTHWRKVPPLPSLTAQPHQILASDPVPYADIQQVSKIAAYAFSALSQIRVDAKEDLVVQFGIP
;
A
#
# COMPACT_ATOMS: atom_id res chain seq x y z
N MET A 1 -2.87 10.21 -40.19
CA MET A 1 -3.16 9.90 -38.77
C MET A 1 -1.85 9.56 -38.10
N SER A 2 -1.22 10.58 -37.52
CA SER A 2 0.06 10.49 -36.84
C SER A 2 -0.14 9.82 -35.49
N CYS A 3 0.39 8.61 -35.33
CA CYS A 3 0.58 8.00 -34.02
C CYS A 3 1.48 8.91 -33.19
N LEU A 4 0.89 9.67 -32.27
CA LEU A 4 1.62 10.25 -31.15
C LEU A 4 2.21 9.07 -30.34
N PRO A 5 3.52 9.09 -30.01
CA PRO A 5 4.15 7.98 -29.35
C PRO A 5 3.58 7.86 -27.93
N LEU A 6 3.09 6.66 -27.58
CA LEU A 6 2.62 6.26 -26.24
C LEU A 6 3.56 6.64 -25.07
N GLY A 7 4.83 6.97 -25.37
CA GLY A 7 5.78 7.47 -24.39
C GLY A 7 5.46 8.86 -23.81
N ALA A 8 4.76 9.73 -24.56
CA ALA A 8 4.38 11.07 -24.07
C ALA A 8 3.20 11.00 -23.08
N GLU A 9 2.23 10.12 -23.33
CA GLU A 9 1.09 9.87 -22.42
C GLU A 9 1.55 9.25 -21.10
N LEU A 10 2.47 8.27 -21.13
CA LEU A 10 3.07 7.72 -19.91
C LEU A 10 3.85 8.76 -19.11
N PHE A 11 4.49 9.72 -19.78
CA PHE A 11 5.20 10.81 -19.11
C PHE A 11 4.23 11.79 -18.44
N TYR A 12 3.13 12.15 -19.10
CA TYR A 12 2.07 12.98 -18.50
C TYR A 12 1.37 12.28 -17.35
N ILE A 13 1.06 10.99 -17.47
CA ILE A 13 0.48 10.18 -16.39
C ILE A 13 1.46 10.07 -15.22
N LEU A 14 2.77 9.88 -15.48
CA LEU A 14 3.77 9.82 -14.41
C LEU A 14 3.97 11.18 -13.73
N LEU A 15 3.89 12.29 -14.47
CA LEU A 15 3.92 13.65 -13.90
C LEU A 15 2.68 13.95 -13.05
N HIS A 16 1.49 13.57 -13.54
CA HIS A 16 0.25 13.73 -12.78
C HIS A 16 0.22 12.81 -11.54
N TYR A 17 0.80 11.61 -11.64
CA TYR A 17 0.92 10.68 -10.52
C TYR A 17 2.00 11.13 -9.52
N LEU A 18 3.07 11.80 -9.97
CA LEU A 18 4.10 12.36 -9.09
C LEU A 18 3.64 13.61 -8.34
N GLN A 19 2.74 14.41 -8.92
CA GLN A 19 2.04 15.50 -8.22
C GLN A 19 1.27 14.96 -7.00
N ASP A 20 0.78 13.72 -7.08
CA ASP A 20 0.02 13.01 -6.03
C ASP A 20 0.94 12.23 -5.05
N GLN A 21 2.23 12.07 -5.35
CA GLN A 21 3.19 11.22 -4.61
C GLN A 21 3.91 11.89 -3.44
N GLY A 22 3.37 12.99 -2.90
CA GLY A 22 3.79 13.47 -1.57
C GLY A 22 3.64 12.39 -0.47
N GLU A 23 2.93 11.30 -0.74
CA GLU A 23 2.43 10.35 0.25
C GLU A 23 3.19 9.02 0.38
N ARG A 24 4.31 8.79 -0.34
CA ARG A 24 5.06 7.52 -0.21
C ARG A 24 6.44 7.66 0.44
N GLN A 25 6.52 8.38 1.55
CA GLN A 25 7.60 8.13 2.50
C GLN A 25 7.35 6.77 3.18
N HIS A 26 8.29 5.86 3.02
CA HIS A 26 8.21 4.50 3.55
C HIS A 26 8.17 4.55 5.08
N LEU A 27 6.99 4.29 5.68
CA LEU A 27 6.73 4.42 7.12
C LEU A 27 7.37 3.34 8.01
N LEU A 28 8.30 2.52 7.49
CA LEU A 28 8.90 1.43 8.25
C LEU A 28 10.43 1.39 8.07
N PRO A 29 11.22 1.31 9.16
CA PRO A 29 12.65 1.04 9.08
C PRO A 29 12.93 -0.44 8.76
N PRO A 30 14.04 -0.77 8.07
CA PRO A 30 14.51 -2.14 7.89
C PRO A 30 14.85 -2.78 9.25
N ASN A 31 14.47 -4.04 9.40
CA ASN A 31 14.60 -4.84 10.61
C ASN A 31 16.07 -5.12 10.96
N GLU A 32 16.59 -4.54 12.05
CA GLU A 32 17.91 -4.86 12.60
C GLU A 32 17.76 -5.96 13.67
N THR A 33 18.24 -7.16 13.34
CA THR A 33 18.34 -8.36 14.18
C THR A 33 19.18 -8.13 15.46
N LEU A 34 18.61 -8.46 16.62
CA LEU A 34 19.24 -8.37 17.95
C LEU A 34 20.05 -9.65 18.28
N PRO A 35 21.32 -9.56 18.73
CA PRO A 35 21.98 -10.69 19.36
C PRO A 35 21.78 -10.69 20.88
N ASN A 36 21.34 -11.85 21.38
CA ASN A 36 21.31 -12.27 22.78
C ASN A 36 22.65 -12.07 23.50
N ARG A 37 22.63 -11.57 24.76
CA ARG A 37 23.40 -12.21 25.84
C ARG A 37 22.86 -11.90 27.25
N THR A 38 22.98 -12.94 28.05
CA THR A 38 22.44 -13.31 29.35
C THR A 38 23.19 -12.74 30.58
N GLN A 39 22.42 -12.50 31.65
CA GLN A 39 22.58 -13.09 33.00
C GLN A 39 23.33 -12.36 34.14
N ASN A 40 22.54 -12.19 35.22
CA ASN A 40 22.81 -12.11 36.65
C ASN A 40 23.39 -10.84 37.28
N GLY A 41 22.55 -10.26 38.14
CA GLY A 41 22.85 -9.13 39.01
C GLY A 41 23.40 -9.54 40.36
N SER A 42 24.31 -8.72 40.83
CA SER A 42 24.60 -8.45 42.23
C SER A 42 24.79 -6.94 42.32
N GLU A 43 23.82 -6.22 42.90
CA GLU A 43 24.04 -4.82 43.29
C GLU A 43 24.89 -4.80 44.57
N PRO A 44 25.83 -3.85 44.68
CA PRO A 44 25.48 -2.73 45.56
C PRO A 44 25.95 -1.37 45.01
N ASN A 45 25.00 -0.45 45.09
CA ASN A 45 25.12 0.99 45.33
C ASN A 45 26.55 1.54 45.56
N CYS A 46 27.05 2.35 44.61
CA CYS A 46 27.34 3.78 44.80
C CYS A 46 28.17 4.33 43.62
N THR A 47 27.97 5.61 43.34
CA THR A 47 28.89 6.53 42.64
C THR A 47 28.97 6.45 41.10
N ASN A 48 28.31 7.42 40.46
CA ASN A 48 28.79 8.14 39.25
C ASN A 48 29.52 7.30 38.19
N ASN A 49 28.88 6.28 37.62
CA ASN A 49 29.40 5.64 36.41
C ASN A 49 28.95 6.45 35.18
N PRO A 50 29.87 7.09 34.44
CA PRO A 50 29.51 7.83 33.22
C PRO A 50 28.91 6.91 32.15
N SER A 51 29.23 5.61 32.15
CA SER A 51 28.71 4.66 31.15
C SER A 51 27.23 4.32 31.35
N ALA A 52 26.74 4.26 32.59
CA ALA A 52 25.32 4.03 32.89
C ALA A 52 24.46 5.24 32.48
N ARG A 53 25.01 6.46 32.66
CA ARG A 53 24.36 7.69 32.17
C ARG A 53 24.25 7.72 30.64
N THR A 54 25.22 7.16 29.93
CA THR A 54 25.20 7.08 28.47
C THR A 54 24.09 6.15 27.95
N ASP A 55 23.85 5.01 28.63
CA ASP A 55 22.80 4.06 28.25
C ASP A 55 21.38 4.62 28.49
N GLU A 56 21.15 5.24 29.65
CA GLU A 56 19.91 5.95 29.95
C GLU A 56 19.64 7.08 28.94
N GLN A 57 20.68 7.82 28.56
CA GLN A 57 20.56 8.87 27.55
C GLN A 57 20.24 8.31 26.16
N ALA A 58 20.79 7.15 25.79
CA ALA A 58 20.47 6.47 24.54
C ALA A 58 19.02 5.93 24.53
N LEU A 59 18.56 5.38 25.65
CA LEU A 59 17.18 4.94 25.83
C LEU A 59 16.20 6.10 25.69
N LEU A 60 16.46 7.23 26.36
CA LEU A 60 15.66 8.44 26.24
C LEU A 60 15.66 8.99 24.81
N SER A 61 16.82 8.97 24.12
CA SER A 61 16.92 9.38 22.71
C SER A 61 16.08 8.48 21.79
N ARG A 62 16.07 7.16 22.05
CA ARG A 62 15.23 6.21 21.32
C ARG A 62 13.74 6.43 21.61
N ILE A 63 13.37 6.71 22.85
CA ILE A 63 11.99 7.04 23.23
C ILE A 63 11.54 8.29 22.48
N LEU A 64 12.35 9.36 22.48
CA LEU A 64 12.04 10.59 21.76
C LEU A 64 11.94 10.37 20.24
N ALA A 65 12.89 9.67 19.63
CA ALA A 65 12.85 9.37 18.20
C ALA A 65 11.62 8.54 17.82
N ARG A 66 11.30 7.50 18.60
CA ARG A 66 10.10 6.69 18.39
C ARG A 66 8.83 7.51 18.57
N THR A 67 8.80 8.40 19.57
CA THR A 67 7.65 9.27 19.82
C THR A 67 7.46 10.26 18.68
N ALA A 68 8.53 10.90 18.22
CA ALA A 68 8.51 11.82 17.07
C ALA A 68 8.02 11.12 15.78
N GLN A 69 8.41 9.86 15.57
CA GLN A 69 7.96 9.07 14.42
C GLN A 69 6.47 8.66 14.48
N ASN A 70 5.89 8.56 15.69
CA ASN A 70 4.53 8.10 15.91
C ASN A 70 3.51 9.23 16.09
N ILE A 71 3.97 10.46 16.37
CA ILE A 71 3.09 11.62 16.44
C ILE A 71 2.69 12.01 15.01
N ILE A 72 1.40 12.27 14.82
CA ILE A 72 0.84 12.75 13.56
C ILE A 72 0.95 14.27 13.54
N ASP A 73 1.68 14.82 12.58
CA ASP A 73 1.66 16.26 12.30
C ASP A 73 0.38 16.63 11.56
N VAL A 74 -0.58 17.20 12.29
CA VAL A 74 -1.86 17.65 11.74
C VAL A 74 -1.75 18.93 10.88
N SER A 75 -0.57 19.59 10.88
CA SER A 75 -0.31 20.81 10.11
C SER A 75 0.37 20.56 8.76
N ALA A 76 0.81 19.33 8.48
CA ALA A 76 1.52 18.95 7.26
C ALA A 76 0.66 19.00 5.95
N VAL A 77 -0.57 19.50 6.02
CA VAL A 77 -1.49 19.66 4.87
C VAL A 77 -0.95 20.68 3.86
N GLU A 78 -0.22 21.70 4.34
CA GLU A 78 0.51 22.61 3.47
C GLU A 78 1.93 22.07 3.31
N SER A 79 2.16 21.36 2.21
CA SER A 79 3.48 20.85 1.88
C SER A 79 4.45 22.04 1.80
N GLN A 80 5.40 22.14 2.73
CA GLN A 80 6.71 22.69 2.39
C GLN A 80 7.31 21.72 1.39
N GLY A 81 6.84 21.84 0.15
CA GLY A 81 7.14 20.94 -0.94
C GLY A 81 8.62 20.98 -1.22
N MET A 82 9.11 19.84 -1.67
CA MET A 82 10.40 19.75 -2.34
C MET A 82 10.51 20.87 -3.38
N GLU A 83 11.63 21.58 -3.41
CA GLU A 83 11.79 22.66 -4.38
C GLU A 83 11.73 22.10 -5.81
N GLN A 84 11.19 22.88 -6.75
CA GLN A 84 11.00 22.44 -8.13
C GLN A 84 12.31 21.92 -8.74
N HIS A 85 13.42 22.59 -8.47
CA HIS A 85 14.73 22.24 -8.99
C HIS A 85 15.21 20.88 -8.46
N GLU A 86 15.04 20.61 -7.16
CA GLU A 86 15.37 19.32 -6.56
C GLU A 86 14.50 18.21 -7.18
N CYS A 87 13.21 18.48 -7.39
CA CYS A 87 12.28 17.51 -7.96
C CYS A 87 12.70 17.12 -9.38
N MET A 88 13.06 18.12 -10.20
CA MET A 88 13.56 17.91 -11.55
C MET A 88 14.87 17.10 -11.57
N ASP A 89 15.80 17.40 -10.67
CA ASP A 89 17.05 16.66 -10.54
C ASP A 89 16.81 15.21 -10.11
N ARG A 90 15.91 14.99 -9.15
CA ARG A 90 15.52 13.64 -8.70
C ARG A 90 14.85 12.85 -9.83
N ALA A 91 13.96 13.47 -10.60
CA ALA A 91 13.34 12.85 -11.77
C ALA A 91 14.41 12.43 -12.80
N ARG A 92 15.37 13.31 -13.11
CA ARG A 92 16.49 12.98 -14.02
C ARG A 92 17.34 11.81 -13.50
N GLN A 93 17.63 11.79 -12.20
CA GLN A 93 18.36 10.70 -11.57
C GLN A 93 17.62 9.37 -11.68
N TYR A 94 16.31 9.36 -11.41
CA TYR A 94 15.48 8.16 -11.55
C TYR A 94 15.36 7.71 -13.00
N SER A 95 15.16 8.61 -13.95
CA SER A 95 15.16 8.26 -15.38
C SER A 95 16.48 7.61 -15.80
N THR A 96 17.62 8.13 -15.32
CA THR A 96 18.94 7.56 -15.62
C THR A 96 19.13 6.18 -15.00
N LYS A 97 18.75 6.00 -13.72
CA LYS A 97 18.81 4.71 -13.02
C LYS A 97 17.89 3.69 -13.70
N LEU A 98 16.67 4.09 -14.04
CA LEU A 98 15.69 3.25 -14.72
C LEU A 98 16.18 2.83 -16.10
N ALA A 99 16.75 3.74 -16.90
CA ALA A 99 17.31 3.41 -18.21
C ALA A 99 18.40 2.32 -18.11
N LYS A 100 19.26 2.38 -17.09
CA LYS A 100 20.28 1.36 -16.83
C LYS A 100 19.67 0.01 -16.45
N LEU A 101 18.65 0.00 -15.58
CA LEU A 101 17.98 -1.23 -15.15
C LEU A 101 17.12 -1.86 -16.25
N SER A 102 16.53 -1.02 -17.11
CA SER A 102 15.61 -1.39 -18.19
C SER A 102 16.26 -2.31 -19.22
N GLY A 103 17.58 -2.23 -19.42
CA GLY A 103 18.33 -3.13 -20.29
C GLY A 103 18.40 -4.57 -19.78
N ASN A 104 18.36 -4.77 -18.45
CA ASN A 104 18.42 -6.08 -17.80
C ASN A 104 17.04 -6.68 -17.55
N LEU A 105 15.97 -5.92 -17.81
CA LEU A 105 14.60 -6.36 -17.58
C LEU A 105 14.07 -7.09 -18.82
N THR A 106 14.10 -8.42 -18.79
CA THR A 106 13.71 -9.25 -19.95
C THR A 106 12.21 -9.55 -20.03
N HIS A 107 11.48 -9.51 -18.91
CA HIS A 107 10.13 -10.05 -18.81
C HIS A 107 8.99 -9.03 -18.88
N TRP A 108 9.20 -7.76 -18.47
CA TRP A 108 8.16 -6.71 -18.48
C TRP A 108 8.27 -5.74 -19.66
N ARG A 109 8.91 -6.16 -20.76
CA ARG A 109 9.15 -5.27 -21.92
C ARG A 109 7.92 -5.13 -22.81
N LYS A 110 7.08 -6.15 -22.82
CA LYS A 110 5.90 -6.26 -23.65
C LYS A 110 4.79 -6.88 -22.83
N VAL A 111 3.56 -6.51 -23.13
CA VAL A 111 2.39 -7.23 -22.64
C VAL A 111 2.48 -8.65 -23.20
N PRO A 112 2.42 -9.70 -22.34
CA PRO A 112 2.37 -11.07 -22.82
C PRO A 112 1.18 -11.28 -23.78
N PRO A 113 1.33 -12.10 -24.83
CA PRO A 113 0.20 -12.41 -25.70
C PRO A 113 -0.88 -13.19 -24.92
N LEU A 114 -2.11 -13.16 -25.42
CA LEU A 114 -3.18 -14.02 -24.89
C LEU A 114 -2.77 -15.49 -25.03
N PRO A 115 -3.05 -16.34 -24.02
CA PRO A 115 -2.75 -17.76 -24.10
C PRO A 115 -3.60 -18.43 -25.18
N SER A 116 -2.99 -19.33 -25.95
CA SER A 116 -3.73 -20.18 -26.89
C SER A 116 -4.51 -21.23 -26.12
N LEU A 117 -5.84 -21.18 -26.19
CA LEU A 117 -6.73 -22.10 -25.47
C LEU A 117 -6.99 -23.41 -26.22
N THR A 118 -6.93 -23.39 -27.55
CA THR A 118 -7.18 -24.57 -28.42
C THR A 118 -6.53 -24.38 -29.79
N ALA A 119 -6.10 -25.47 -30.41
CA ALA A 119 -5.65 -25.51 -31.80
C ALA A 119 -6.81 -25.71 -32.81
N GLN A 120 -8.01 -26.05 -32.33
CA GLN A 120 -9.18 -26.36 -33.16
C GLN A 120 -10.40 -25.53 -32.72
N PRO A 121 -10.39 -24.19 -32.94
CA PRO A 121 -11.42 -23.29 -32.45
C PRO A 121 -12.81 -23.64 -32.99
N HIS A 122 -12.93 -24.04 -34.26
CA HIS A 122 -14.21 -24.40 -34.86
C HIS A 122 -14.84 -25.63 -34.20
N GLN A 123 -14.04 -26.62 -33.80
CA GLN A 123 -14.53 -27.83 -33.14
C GLN A 123 -15.01 -27.52 -31.71
N ILE A 124 -14.25 -26.72 -30.96
CA ILE A 124 -14.63 -26.32 -29.59
C ILE A 124 -15.89 -25.45 -29.61
N LEU A 125 -16.03 -24.54 -30.57
CA LEU A 125 -17.21 -23.69 -30.68
C LEU A 125 -18.47 -24.44 -31.17
N ALA A 126 -18.29 -25.58 -31.83
CA ALA A 126 -19.37 -26.45 -32.28
C ALA A 126 -19.69 -27.59 -31.31
N SER A 127 -18.99 -27.68 -30.16
CA SER A 127 -19.29 -28.69 -29.14
C SER A 127 -20.63 -28.41 -28.48
N ASP A 128 -21.13 -29.40 -27.74
CA ASP A 128 -22.36 -29.23 -26.97
C ASP A 128 -22.24 -28.02 -26.03
N PRO A 129 -23.27 -27.16 -25.97
CA PRO A 129 -23.28 -26.00 -25.11
C PRO A 129 -23.43 -26.41 -23.64
N VAL A 130 -23.17 -25.48 -22.73
CA VAL A 130 -23.41 -25.67 -21.29
C VAL A 130 -24.89 -26.06 -21.07
N PRO A 131 -25.19 -27.15 -20.34
CA PRO A 131 -26.55 -27.57 -20.07
C PRO A 131 -27.38 -26.46 -19.41
N TYR A 132 -28.63 -26.28 -19.84
CA TYR A 132 -29.50 -25.24 -19.29
C TYR A 132 -29.79 -25.42 -17.78
N ALA A 133 -29.79 -26.67 -17.30
CA ALA A 133 -29.94 -26.99 -15.88
C ALA A 133 -28.87 -26.31 -15.01
N ASP A 134 -27.62 -26.29 -15.48
CA ASP A 134 -26.49 -25.67 -14.76
C ASP A 134 -26.67 -24.16 -14.69
N ILE A 135 -27.11 -23.54 -15.81
CA ILE A 135 -27.40 -22.09 -15.86
C ILE A 135 -28.50 -21.73 -14.87
N GLN A 136 -29.58 -22.53 -14.82
CA GLN A 136 -30.68 -22.32 -13.87
C GLN A 136 -30.22 -22.49 -12.43
N GLN A 137 -29.41 -23.51 -12.15
CA GLN A 137 -28.86 -23.73 -10.82
C GLN A 137 -27.98 -22.56 -10.36
N VAL A 138 -27.04 -22.10 -11.20
CA VAL A 138 -26.16 -20.97 -10.88
C VAL A 138 -26.98 -19.69 -10.69
N SER A 139 -28.00 -19.45 -11.53
CA SER A 139 -28.89 -18.30 -11.39
C SER A 139 -29.64 -18.31 -10.05
N LYS A 140 -30.13 -19.49 -9.64
CA LYS A 140 -30.78 -19.68 -8.35
C LYS A 140 -29.82 -19.42 -7.19
N ILE A 141 -28.59 -19.94 -7.26
CA ILE A 141 -27.55 -19.68 -6.25
C ILE A 141 -27.25 -18.19 -6.13
N ALA A 142 -27.09 -17.50 -7.26
CA ALA A 142 -26.84 -16.06 -7.30
C ALA A 142 -28.00 -15.26 -6.67
N ALA A 143 -29.25 -15.62 -6.97
CA ALA A 143 -30.43 -15.00 -6.38
C ALA A 143 -30.51 -15.20 -4.86
N TYR A 144 -30.16 -16.39 -4.36
CA TYR A 144 -30.08 -16.64 -2.91
C TYR A 144 -28.99 -15.83 -2.24
N ALA A 145 -27.79 -15.79 -2.83
CA ALA A 145 -26.68 -14.99 -2.32
C ALA A 145 -27.07 -13.51 -2.25
N PHE A 146 -27.68 -12.98 -3.32
CA PHE A 146 -28.18 -11.61 -3.35
C PHE A 146 -29.25 -11.36 -2.27
N SER A 147 -30.17 -12.30 -2.09
CA SER A 147 -31.21 -12.20 -1.04
C SER A 147 -30.59 -12.18 0.37
N ALA A 148 -29.52 -12.95 0.59
CA ALA A 148 -28.83 -12.97 1.88
C ALA A 148 -28.14 -11.64 2.22
N LEU A 149 -27.71 -10.86 1.22
CA LEU A 149 -27.14 -9.52 1.44
C LEU A 149 -28.12 -8.56 2.11
N SER A 150 -29.44 -8.76 1.93
CA SER A 150 -30.46 -7.95 2.63
C SER A 150 -30.46 -8.13 4.15
N GLN A 151 -29.87 -9.23 4.65
CA GLN A 151 -29.69 -9.47 6.08
C GLN A 151 -28.48 -8.72 6.66
N ILE A 152 -27.61 -8.15 5.82
CA ILE A 152 -26.54 -7.26 6.27
C ILE A 152 -27.17 -5.88 6.53
N ARG A 153 -27.81 -5.77 7.68
CA ARG A 153 -28.42 -4.54 8.18
C ARG A 153 -28.31 -4.49 9.70
N VAL A 154 -28.43 -3.29 10.25
CA VAL A 154 -28.52 -3.11 11.71
C VAL A 154 -29.99 -3.26 12.11
N ASP A 155 -30.30 -4.25 12.96
CA ASP A 155 -31.62 -4.35 13.57
C ASP A 155 -31.74 -3.32 14.69
N ALA A 156 -32.62 -2.34 14.53
CA ALA A 156 -32.88 -1.33 15.56
C ALA A 156 -33.44 -1.97 16.84
N LYS A 157 -32.84 -1.65 18.00
CA LYS A 157 -33.27 -2.17 19.32
C LYS A 157 -33.83 -1.08 20.22
N GLU A 158 -33.19 0.08 20.26
CA GLU A 158 -33.57 1.23 21.06
C GLU A 158 -33.37 2.51 20.27
N ASP A 159 -34.06 3.58 20.68
CA ASP A 159 -33.93 4.89 20.06
C ASP A 159 -32.55 5.49 20.41
N LEU A 160 -31.75 5.76 19.38
CA LEU A 160 -30.45 6.42 19.55
C LEU A 160 -30.58 7.91 19.88
N VAL A 161 -31.76 8.50 19.63
CA VAL A 161 -32.04 9.92 19.85
C VAL A 161 -33.35 10.03 20.61
N VAL A 162 -33.33 10.70 21.75
CA VAL A 162 -34.53 11.03 22.53
C VAL A 162 -34.76 12.53 22.48
N GLN A 163 -36.03 12.93 22.34
CA GLN A 163 -36.40 14.33 22.40
C GLN A 163 -36.73 14.71 23.84
N PHE A 164 -35.97 15.64 24.40
CA PHE A 164 -36.29 16.22 25.68
C PHE A 164 -37.30 17.36 25.47
N GLY A 165 -38.55 17.12 25.88
CA GLY A 165 -39.60 18.13 25.99
C GLY A 165 -40.12 18.19 27.42
N ILE A 166 -40.37 19.40 27.92
CA ILE A 166 -41.03 19.62 29.22
C ILE A 166 -42.56 19.60 28.95
N PRO A 167 -43.38 18.95 29.79
CA PRO A 167 -44.84 18.95 29.65
C PRO A 167 -45.47 20.35 29.76
#